data_AF-A0A9P9WUZ3-F1
#
_entry.id   AF-A0A9P9WUZ3-F1
#
_cell.length_a   1.000
_cell.length_b   1.000
_cell.length_c   1.000
_cell.angle_alpha   90.00
_cell.angle_beta   90.00
_cell.angle_gamma   90.00
#
_symmetry.space_group_name_H-M   'P 1'
#
loop_
_entity.id
_entity.type
_entity.pdbx_description
1 polymer ?
#
loop_
_entity_poly.entity_id
_entity_poly.type
_entity_poly.pdbx_seq_one_letter_code
_entity_poly.pdbx_strand_id
1 'polypeptide(L)'
;MVRPHIRDLGYGPGYYTPGAKNSILDVPGVQVGQKTIHDDDNGVHVGVTLIYPRGTKSTRLQPSYAAIHTLNGGGEMTGTHFIQDWGFTSSPIAFTDSMSCGAVYQALTNYSFELSRRLKEPAEAMYSHHGWPVVAETWGGGNTDIHDFKSTLKYEQVVEAIEDAATRERVLEGGYGGGTGMLCLGHKGGTGTSSRLVPRAGDGEEDFVVGVLVQTNFGEKSMFNIGGVPIGKLLFRDEVQKGNAGSDPDREERTGSEGSIVVCVVTNAPLLPHQLKRVAARASFGISAVGGLGTGYNTSGDIIIALSTSKDCEPQVLMKQPWQRPSPETKSTAGGRPSAPDGQVSGGGFRRDVETQTVQTVVHSSIDALFVATAEATEEAILNSLCQAEDLKACDGTVHRGLNVERVRELLEQYRVK
;
A
#
# COMPACT_ATOMS: atom_id res chain seq x y z
N MET A 1 -8.93 -11.05 -23.63
CA MET A 1 -10.02 -10.04 -23.55
C MET A 1 -9.69 -9.13 -22.39
N VAL A 2 -9.91 -7.82 -22.49
CA VAL A 2 -9.75 -6.93 -21.33
C VAL A 2 -10.77 -7.36 -20.27
N ARG A 3 -10.29 -7.66 -19.06
CA ARG A 3 -11.17 -8.05 -17.95
C ARG A 3 -11.88 -6.81 -17.40
N PRO A 4 -13.17 -6.92 -17.01
CA PRO A 4 -13.94 -5.80 -16.48
C PRO A 4 -13.50 -5.42 -15.07
N HIS A 5 -13.69 -4.16 -14.68
CA HIS A 5 -13.70 -3.75 -13.27
C HIS A 5 -15.05 -4.05 -12.62
N ILE A 6 -15.13 -3.98 -11.29
CA ILE A 6 -16.38 -4.31 -10.58
C ILE A 6 -17.55 -3.41 -11.00
N ARG A 7 -17.27 -2.15 -11.32
CA ARG A 7 -18.27 -1.19 -11.82
C ARG A 7 -18.85 -1.58 -13.17
N ASP A 8 -18.05 -2.22 -14.03
CA ASP A 8 -18.52 -2.75 -15.31
C ASP A 8 -19.41 -3.99 -15.13
N LEU A 9 -19.36 -4.62 -13.95
CA LEU A 9 -20.30 -5.68 -13.54
C LEU A 9 -21.58 -5.12 -12.92
N GLY A 10 -21.72 -3.79 -12.87
CA GLY A 10 -22.91 -3.11 -12.38
C GLY A 10 -22.94 -2.85 -10.88
N TYR A 11 -21.81 -3.01 -10.16
CA TYR A 11 -21.72 -2.68 -8.73
C TYR A 11 -20.68 -1.59 -8.44
N GLY A 12 -21.10 -0.52 -7.77
CA GLY A 12 -20.22 0.54 -7.29
C GLY A 12 -20.31 0.69 -5.75
N PRO A 13 -19.24 0.43 -4.99
CA PRO A 13 -19.28 0.59 -3.54
C PRO A 13 -19.59 2.02 -3.08
N GLY A 14 -20.62 2.14 -2.25
CA GLY A 14 -20.98 3.35 -1.51
C GLY A 14 -21.49 4.53 -2.33
N TYR A 15 -21.15 5.75 -1.93
CA TYR A 15 -21.81 6.99 -2.37
C TYR A 15 -20.89 7.98 -3.06
N TYR A 16 -19.58 7.93 -2.81
CA TYR A 16 -18.65 8.87 -3.43
C TYR A 16 -18.31 8.43 -4.87
N THR A 17 -18.15 9.41 -5.75
CA THR A 17 -17.77 9.15 -7.15
C THR A 17 -16.27 8.90 -7.21
N PRO A 18 -15.79 7.92 -8.00
CA PRO A 18 -14.36 7.74 -8.21
C PRO A 18 -13.76 8.90 -9.01
N GLY A 19 -12.44 9.07 -8.90
CA GLY A 19 -11.69 9.92 -9.82
C GLY A 19 -11.70 9.37 -11.24
N ALA A 20 -11.17 10.13 -12.19
CA ALA A 20 -11.23 9.79 -13.61
C ALA A 20 -10.56 8.46 -13.95
N LYS A 21 -9.50 8.09 -13.23
CA LYS A 21 -8.79 6.81 -13.42
C LYS A 21 -9.32 5.71 -12.51
N ASN A 22 -10.18 6.04 -11.55
CA ASN A 22 -10.59 5.16 -10.46
C ASN A 22 -9.38 4.42 -9.86
N SER A 23 -8.36 5.16 -9.48
CA SER A 23 -7.06 4.62 -9.07
C SER A 23 -6.38 5.53 -8.07
N ILE A 24 -5.45 4.99 -7.28
CA ILE A 24 -4.56 5.77 -6.42
C ILE A 24 -3.83 6.89 -7.19
N LEU A 25 -3.66 6.73 -8.51
CA LEU A 25 -3.08 7.72 -9.42
C LEU A 25 -3.98 8.95 -9.69
N ASP A 26 -5.22 8.96 -9.20
CA ASP A 26 -6.06 10.17 -9.19
C ASP A 26 -5.59 11.17 -8.13
N VAL A 27 -4.84 10.73 -7.11
CA VAL A 27 -4.25 11.65 -6.13
C VAL A 27 -3.10 12.40 -6.82
N PRO A 28 -3.14 13.75 -6.88
CA PRO A 28 -2.17 14.52 -7.63
C PRO A 28 -0.72 14.26 -7.19
N GLY A 29 0.14 13.92 -8.16
CA GLY A 29 1.57 13.69 -7.96
C GLY A 29 1.94 12.29 -7.49
N VAL A 30 0.98 11.41 -7.18
CA VAL A 30 1.28 10.00 -6.89
C VAL A 30 1.77 9.30 -8.15
N GLN A 31 2.80 8.48 -8.02
CA GLN A 31 3.29 7.59 -9.07
C GLN A 31 3.36 6.16 -8.55
N VAL A 32 3.14 5.19 -9.42
CA VAL A 32 3.22 3.77 -9.11
C VAL A 32 4.11 3.09 -10.13
N GLY A 33 5.05 2.27 -9.68
CA GLY A 33 5.87 1.41 -10.53
C GLY A 33 5.69 -0.05 -10.16
N GLN A 34 5.82 -0.94 -11.13
CA GLN A 34 5.59 -2.36 -10.96
C GLN A 34 6.62 -3.16 -11.74
N LYS A 35 7.23 -4.14 -11.07
CA LYS A 35 7.96 -5.23 -11.72
C LYS A 35 7.25 -6.54 -11.43
N THR A 36 6.92 -7.26 -12.49
CA THR A 36 6.25 -8.58 -12.46
C THR A 36 7.20 -9.62 -13.03
N ILE A 37 7.30 -10.78 -12.38
CA ILE A 37 8.14 -11.89 -12.80
C ILE A 37 7.28 -13.15 -12.83
N HIS A 38 7.10 -13.69 -14.03
CA HIS A 38 6.63 -15.05 -14.25
C HIS A 38 7.76 -15.85 -14.89
N ASP A 39 8.20 -16.90 -14.19
CA ASP A 39 9.13 -17.89 -14.69
C ASP A 39 8.49 -19.25 -14.45
N ASP A 40 7.64 -19.66 -15.40
CA ASP A 40 6.84 -20.88 -15.33
C ASP A 40 7.71 -22.14 -15.29
N ASP A 41 8.92 -22.08 -15.88
CA ASP A 41 9.87 -23.20 -15.89
C ASP A 41 10.41 -23.50 -14.49
N ASN A 42 10.55 -22.47 -13.66
CA ASN A 42 11.00 -22.58 -12.27
C ASN A 42 9.87 -22.43 -11.25
N GLY A 43 8.62 -22.24 -11.71
CA GLY A 43 7.45 -22.01 -10.84
C GLY A 43 7.56 -20.73 -10.01
N VAL A 44 8.15 -19.65 -10.56
CA VAL A 44 8.35 -18.39 -9.83
C VAL A 44 7.35 -17.33 -10.30
N HIS A 45 6.59 -16.78 -9.34
CA HIS A 45 5.52 -15.81 -9.57
C HIS A 45 5.58 -14.70 -8.52
N VAL A 46 6.53 -13.77 -8.69
CA VAL A 46 6.81 -12.70 -7.72
C VAL A 46 6.93 -11.34 -8.39
N GLY A 47 7.02 -10.30 -7.57
CA GLY A 47 7.27 -8.96 -8.06
C GLY A 47 7.27 -7.94 -6.94
N VAL A 48 7.31 -6.67 -7.35
CA VAL A 48 7.22 -5.53 -6.44
C VAL A 48 6.35 -4.45 -7.05
N THR A 49 5.50 -3.85 -6.22
CA THR A 49 4.73 -2.63 -6.51
C THR A 49 5.30 -1.51 -5.65
N LEU A 50 5.76 -0.42 -6.26
CA LEU A 50 6.29 0.76 -5.57
C LEU A 50 5.29 1.91 -5.70
N ILE A 51 4.93 2.54 -4.59
CA ILE A 51 4.03 3.70 -4.52
C ILE A 51 4.86 4.89 -4.05
N TYR A 52 4.98 5.91 -4.89
CA TYR A 52 5.66 7.16 -4.59
C TYR A 52 4.60 8.24 -4.30
N PRO A 53 4.37 8.62 -3.03
CA PRO A 53 3.30 9.55 -2.67
C PRO A 53 3.39 10.92 -3.36
N ARG A 54 4.61 11.36 -3.70
CA ARG A 54 4.86 12.65 -4.38
C ARG A 54 5.69 12.48 -5.66
N GLY A 55 5.69 11.28 -6.23
CA GLY A 55 6.48 10.92 -7.39
C GLY A 55 7.94 10.59 -7.06
N THR A 56 8.64 9.98 -8.02
CA THR A 56 9.99 9.42 -7.86
C THR A 56 11.03 10.47 -7.47
N LYS A 57 10.84 11.72 -7.92
CA LYS A 57 11.71 12.85 -7.58
C LYS A 57 11.43 13.44 -6.20
N SER A 58 10.17 13.72 -5.89
CA SER A 58 9.84 14.55 -4.71
C SER A 58 9.61 13.76 -3.44
N THR A 59 9.29 12.47 -3.50
CA THR A 59 9.02 11.65 -2.29
C THR A 59 10.16 11.70 -1.27
N ARG A 60 11.42 11.66 -1.73
CA ARG A 60 12.61 11.76 -0.87
C ARG A 60 12.89 13.15 -0.32
N LEU A 61 12.38 14.19 -1.00
CA LEU A 61 12.65 15.60 -0.69
C LEU A 61 11.53 16.24 0.14
N GLN A 62 10.31 15.74 -0.02
CA GLN A 62 9.09 16.24 0.58
C GLN A 62 8.40 15.09 1.31
N PRO A 63 8.67 14.91 2.62
CA PRO A 63 8.08 13.81 3.35
C PRO A 63 6.56 13.97 3.45
N SER A 64 5.86 12.85 3.59
CA SER A 64 4.41 12.82 3.74
C SER A 64 4.07 12.41 5.16
N TYR A 65 3.20 13.16 5.85
CA TYR A 65 2.64 12.65 7.10
C TYR A 65 1.99 11.29 6.81
N ALA A 66 2.19 10.36 7.73
CA ALA A 66 1.82 8.97 7.58
C ALA A 66 1.42 8.36 8.92
N ALA A 67 0.60 7.32 8.87
CA ALA A 67 0.30 6.51 10.03
C ALA A 67 -0.06 5.07 9.63
N ILE A 68 0.12 4.15 10.58
CA ILE A 68 -0.14 2.72 10.43
C ILE A 68 -1.35 2.31 11.25
N HIS A 69 -2.15 1.40 10.70
CA HIS A 69 -3.14 0.63 11.42
C HIS A 69 -2.93 -0.86 11.16
N THR A 70 -2.82 -1.64 12.23
CA THR A 70 -2.73 -3.10 12.18
C THR A 70 -4.08 -3.67 12.58
N LEU A 71 -4.77 -4.30 11.64
CA LEU A 71 -5.98 -5.07 11.92
C LEU A 71 -5.61 -6.43 12.51
N ASN A 72 -4.64 -7.12 11.90
CA ASN A 72 -3.97 -8.29 12.45
C ASN A 72 -2.49 -8.32 12.05
N GLY A 73 -1.62 -8.72 12.98
CA GLY A 73 -0.16 -8.58 12.86
C GLY A 73 0.58 -9.81 12.31
N GLY A 74 -0.10 -10.71 11.61
CA GLY A 74 0.47 -11.93 11.05
C GLY A 74 1.37 -11.73 9.81
N GLY A 75 2.08 -10.59 9.72
CA GLY A 75 2.91 -10.22 8.57
C GLY A 75 3.87 -9.07 8.91
N GLU A 76 4.61 -8.58 7.90
CA GLU A 76 5.65 -7.57 8.06
C GLU A 76 5.37 -6.27 7.29
N MET A 77 5.74 -5.15 7.91
CA MET A 77 5.88 -3.84 7.26
C MET A 77 7.04 -3.07 7.92
N THR A 78 8.13 -2.87 7.17
CA THR A 78 9.29 -2.13 7.68
C THR A 78 9.00 -0.63 7.84
N GLY A 79 9.81 0.07 8.63
CA GLY A 79 9.67 1.52 8.84
C GLY A 79 8.51 1.94 9.74
N THR A 80 7.69 1.00 10.22
CA THR A 80 6.52 1.25 11.08
C THR A 80 6.87 1.94 12.39
N HIS A 81 7.97 1.57 13.05
CA HIS A 81 8.41 2.22 14.29
C HIS A 81 8.71 3.71 14.10
N PHE A 82 9.40 4.05 13.02
CA PHE A 82 9.71 5.45 12.69
C PHE A 82 8.43 6.23 12.40
N ILE A 83 7.51 5.66 11.60
CA ILE A 83 6.23 6.30 11.30
C ILE A 83 5.38 6.46 12.57
N GLN A 84 5.38 5.48 13.47
CA GLN A 84 4.60 5.55 14.70
C GLN A 84 5.08 6.65 15.64
N ASP A 85 6.39 6.89 15.70
CA ASP A 85 6.99 7.89 16.58
C ASP A 85 7.00 9.30 15.93
N TRP A 86 7.49 9.39 14.68
CA TRP A 86 7.71 10.67 13.99
C TRP A 86 6.53 11.10 13.12
N GLY A 87 5.63 10.18 12.76
CA GLY A 87 4.40 10.49 12.05
C GLY A 87 4.56 10.77 10.55
N PHE A 88 5.70 10.47 9.92
CA PHE A 88 5.89 10.69 8.48
C PHE A 88 6.82 9.65 7.84
N THR A 89 6.84 9.62 6.51
CA THR A 89 7.85 8.92 5.71
C THR A 89 8.27 9.75 4.49
N SER A 90 9.54 9.61 4.09
CA SER A 90 10.11 10.15 2.85
C SER A 90 10.53 9.04 1.88
N SER A 91 10.01 7.82 2.09
CA SER A 91 10.32 6.66 1.28
C SER A 91 9.13 6.26 0.40
N PRO A 92 9.35 5.64 -0.79
CA PRO A 92 8.29 4.89 -1.44
C PRO A 92 7.74 3.79 -0.51
N ILE A 93 6.47 3.45 -0.71
CA ILE A 93 5.84 2.29 -0.09
C ILE A 93 5.97 1.12 -1.07
N ALA A 94 6.55 0.02 -0.64
CA ALA A 94 6.75 -1.15 -1.47
C ALA A 94 5.87 -2.31 -1.00
N PHE A 95 5.14 -2.94 -1.91
CA PHE A 95 4.45 -4.21 -1.67
C PHE A 95 5.12 -5.32 -2.48
N THR A 96 5.45 -6.43 -1.83
CA THR A 96 6.16 -7.57 -2.44
C THR A 96 5.76 -8.89 -1.76
N ASP A 97 6.42 -9.98 -2.13
CA ASP A 97 6.31 -11.27 -1.45
C ASP A 97 7.15 -11.32 -0.16
N SER A 98 6.73 -12.09 0.83
CA SER A 98 7.42 -12.21 2.13
C SER A 98 8.92 -12.51 1.98
N MET A 99 9.31 -13.36 1.02
CA MET A 99 10.70 -13.76 0.79
C MET A 99 11.55 -12.66 0.13
N SER A 100 10.91 -11.57 -0.30
CA SER A 100 11.57 -10.42 -0.92
C SER A 100 11.61 -9.17 -0.03
N CYS A 101 10.96 -9.19 1.14
CA CYS A 101 10.87 -8.01 2.01
C CYS A 101 12.26 -7.41 2.35
N GLY A 102 13.19 -8.25 2.82
CA GLY A 102 14.56 -7.83 3.12
C GLY A 102 15.36 -7.38 1.89
N ALA A 103 15.19 -8.05 0.75
CA ALA A 103 15.89 -7.73 -0.49
C ALA A 103 15.43 -6.39 -1.07
N VAL A 104 14.11 -6.14 -1.09
CA VAL A 104 13.53 -4.86 -1.53
C VAL A 104 13.94 -3.73 -0.60
N TYR A 105 13.95 -3.96 0.72
CA TYR A 105 14.44 -2.96 1.68
C TYR A 105 15.90 -2.56 1.39
N GLN A 106 16.77 -3.55 1.19
CA GLN A 106 18.17 -3.31 0.86
C GLN A 106 18.34 -2.61 -0.49
N ALA A 107 17.56 -3.00 -1.50
CA ALA A 107 17.61 -2.40 -2.83
C ALA A 107 17.20 -0.92 -2.80
N LEU A 108 16.08 -0.57 -2.14
CA LEU A 108 15.63 0.82 -2.00
C LEU A 108 16.66 1.67 -1.23
N THR A 109 17.28 1.08 -0.20
CA THR A 109 18.37 1.72 0.55
C THR A 109 19.55 2.04 -0.35
N ASN A 110 20.06 1.04 -1.06
CA ASN A 110 21.21 1.18 -1.95
C ASN A 110 20.94 2.17 -3.08
N TYR A 111 19.76 2.10 -3.69
CA TYR A 111 19.34 3.00 -4.77
C TYR A 111 19.30 4.45 -4.30
N SER A 112 18.78 4.73 -3.10
CA SER A 112 18.76 6.08 -2.55
C SER A 112 20.16 6.68 -2.43
N PHE A 113 21.12 5.93 -1.88
CA PHE A 113 22.51 6.37 -1.78
C PHE A 113 23.18 6.52 -3.16
N GLU A 114 22.85 5.64 -4.10
CA GLU A 114 23.33 5.75 -5.48
C GLU A 114 22.80 7.01 -6.16
N LEU A 115 21.51 7.29 -6.03
CA LEU A 115 20.87 8.49 -6.54
C LEU A 115 21.52 9.75 -5.96
N SER A 116 21.77 9.82 -4.65
CA SER A 116 22.50 10.94 -4.04
C SER A 116 23.88 11.16 -4.67
N ARG A 117 24.63 10.08 -4.94
CA ARG A 117 25.94 10.18 -5.60
C ARG A 117 25.81 10.68 -7.04
N ARG A 118 24.84 10.15 -7.80
CA ARG A 118 24.56 10.58 -9.19
C ARG A 118 24.19 12.06 -9.24
N LEU A 119 23.40 12.54 -8.28
CA LEU A 119 22.98 13.94 -8.14
C LEU A 119 24.05 14.85 -7.52
N LYS A 120 25.19 14.30 -7.08
CA LYS A 120 26.26 15.04 -6.37
C LYS A 120 25.75 15.79 -5.14
N GLU A 121 24.81 15.18 -4.42
CA GLU A 121 24.31 15.72 -3.15
C GLU A 121 25.43 15.76 -2.10
N PRO A 122 25.47 16.77 -1.22
CA PRO A 122 26.37 16.76 -0.07
C PRO A 122 26.01 15.59 0.87
N ALA A 123 26.98 15.13 1.67
CA ALA A 123 26.81 13.97 2.54
C ALA A 123 25.61 14.13 3.50
N GLU A 124 25.35 15.34 3.97
CA GLU A 124 24.26 15.67 4.87
C GLU A 124 22.87 15.53 4.22
N ALA A 125 22.76 15.95 2.96
CA ALA A 125 21.55 15.74 2.17
C ALA A 125 21.33 14.26 1.89
N MET A 126 22.41 13.51 1.59
CA MET A 126 22.35 12.06 1.39
C MET A 126 21.79 11.32 2.62
N TYR A 127 22.20 11.68 3.84
CA TYR A 127 21.66 11.08 5.06
C TYR A 127 20.20 11.48 5.33
N SER A 128 19.85 12.74 5.05
CA SER A 128 18.50 13.26 5.31
C SER A 128 17.46 12.74 4.32
N HIS A 129 17.82 12.67 3.04
CA HIS A 129 16.92 12.29 1.96
C HIS A 129 16.74 10.77 1.83
N HIS A 130 17.56 9.95 2.49
CA HIS A 130 17.45 8.49 2.37
C HIS A 130 16.12 7.95 2.89
N GLY A 131 15.65 8.45 4.05
CA GLY A 131 14.48 7.91 4.73
C GLY A 131 14.65 6.44 5.15
N TRP A 132 13.68 5.91 5.90
CA TRP A 132 13.61 4.48 6.19
C TRP A 132 12.67 3.81 5.20
N PRO A 133 13.11 2.82 4.40
CA PRO A 133 12.24 2.10 3.48
C PRO A 133 11.03 1.48 4.17
N VAL A 134 9.87 1.64 3.54
CA VAL A 134 8.61 1.04 3.97
C VAL A 134 8.27 -0.08 3.01
N VAL A 135 8.54 -1.31 3.43
CA VAL A 135 8.33 -2.52 2.63
C VAL A 135 7.36 -3.40 3.39
N ALA A 136 6.22 -3.68 2.77
CA ALA A 136 5.21 -4.57 3.29
C ALA A 136 5.06 -5.78 2.37
N GLU A 137 4.51 -6.85 2.92
CA GLU A 137 4.45 -8.13 2.21
C GLU A 137 3.12 -8.83 2.36
N THR A 138 2.86 -9.74 1.41
CA THR A 138 1.94 -10.84 1.60
C THR A 138 2.60 -12.13 1.13
N TRP A 139 2.16 -13.27 1.65
CA TRP A 139 2.83 -14.55 1.41
C TRP A 139 2.30 -15.32 0.18
N GLY A 140 3.15 -15.50 -0.83
CA GLY A 140 2.82 -16.24 -2.05
C GLY A 140 3.19 -17.74 -2.02
N GLY A 141 3.60 -18.28 -0.87
CA GLY A 141 4.07 -19.67 -0.80
C GLY A 141 3.02 -20.69 -1.22
N GLY A 142 3.47 -21.77 -1.86
CA GLY A 142 2.60 -22.73 -2.56
C GLY A 142 2.23 -22.29 -3.98
N ASN A 143 2.13 -20.98 -4.25
CA ASN A 143 1.95 -20.45 -5.61
C ASN A 143 3.29 -20.22 -6.31
N THR A 144 4.26 -19.64 -5.61
CA THR A 144 5.63 -19.45 -6.10
C THR A 144 6.60 -20.38 -5.37
N ASP A 145 7.61 -20.89 -6.08
CA ASP A 145 8.68 -21.67 -5.48
C ASP A 145 9.59 -20.75 -4.64
N ILE A 146 9.51 -20.89 -3.32
CA ILE A 146 10.28 -20.13 -2.34
C ILE A 146 11.60 -20.80 -1.95
N HIS A 147 11.89 -22.00 -2.46
CA HIS A 147 13.10 -22.73 -2.14
C HIS A 147 14.32 -22.09 -2.83
N ASP A 148 15.50 -22.27 -2.20
CA ASP A 148 16.79 -21.81 -2.73
C ASP A 148 16.84 -20.33 -3.14
N PHE A 149 16.01 -19.48 -2.50
CA PHE A 149 15.91 -18.04 -2.77
C PHE A 149 15.49 -17.69 -4.21
N LYS A 150 14.88 -18.62 -4.96
CA LYS A 150 14.46 -18.39 -6.35
C LYS A 150 13.45 -17.24 -6.49
N SER A 151 12.56 -17.10 -5.51
CA SER A 151 11.53 -16.06 -5.46
C SER A 151 12.01 -14.71 -4.89
N THR A 152 13.27 -14.62 -4.45
CA THR A 152 13.81 -13.37 -3.89
C THR A 152 14.21 -12.40 -5.00
N LEU A 153 13.65 -11.20 -4.96
CA LEU A 153 13.97 -10.14 -5.92
C LEU A 153 15.42 -9.68 -5.85
N LYS A 154 15.96 -9.37 -7.02
CA LYS A 154 17.31 -8.81 -7.22
C LYS A 154 17.25 -7.28 -7.27
N TYR A 155 18.40 -6.64 -7.04
CA TYR A 155 18.53 -5.18 -7.06
C TYR A 155 17.99 -4.58 -8.37
N GLU A 156 18.40 -5.13 -9.51
CA GLU A 156 18.06 -4.62 -10.84
C GLU A 156 16.54 -4.65 -11.08
N GLN A 157 15.86 -5.70 -10.59
CA GLN A 157 14.41 -5.85 -10.72
C GLN A 157 13.65 -4.79 -9.91
N VAL A 158 14.18 -4.40 -8.74
CA VAL A 158 13.62 -3.29 -7.97
C VAL A 158 13.88 -1.97 -8.66
N VAL A 159 15.08 -1.75 -9.21
CA VAL A 159 15.42 -0.54 -9.98
C VAL A 159 14.52 -0.38 -11.21
N GLU A 160 14.23 -1.47 -11.93
CA GLU A 160 13.29 -1.46 -13.05
C GLU A 160 11.89 -0.98 -12.60
N ALA A 161 11.42 -1.38 -11.41
CA ALA A 161 10.16 -0.88 -10.87
C ALA A 161 10.22 0.62 -10.52
N ILE A 162 11.39 1.14 -10.10
CA ILE A 162 11.59 2.57 -9.84
C ILE A 162 11.54 3.38 -11.15
N GLU A 163 12.19 2.88 -12.19
CA GLU A 163 12.21 3.52 -13.50
C GLU A 163 10.82 3.48 -14.15
N ASP A 164 10.12 2.36 -14.02
CA ASP A 164 8.73 2.21 -14.44
C ASP A 164 7.80 3.20 -13.72
N ALA A 165 7.99 3.44 -12.41
CA ALA A 165 7.21 4.43 -11.66
C ALA A 165 7.29 5.85 -12.25
N ALA A 166 8.41 6.21 -12.88
CA ALA A 166 8.59 7.55 -13.45
C ALA A 166 7.73 7.79 -14.70
N THR A 167 7.23 6.73 -15.35
CA THR A 167 6.56 6.81 -16.66
C THR A 167 5.19 6.16 -16.71
N ARG A 168 4.85 5.27 -15.77
CA ARG A 168 3.59 4.53 -15.75
C ARG A 168 2.37 5.45 -15.53
N GLU A 169 1.40 5.34 -16.44
CA GLU A 169 0.17 6.16 -16.40
C GLU A 169 -1.04 5.44 -15.75
N ARG A 170 -0.98 4.10 -15.67
CA ARG A 170 -2.03 3.22 -15.11
C ARG A 170 -1.42 2.15 -14.21
N VAL A 171 -2.10 1.81 -13.12
CA VAL A 171 -1.76 0.64 -12.29
C VAL A 171 -2.22 -0.62 -13.04
N LEU A 172 -1.36 -1.64 -13.10
CA LEU A 172 -1.78 -2.98 -13.55
C LEU A 172 -2.31 -3.76 -12.35
N GLU A 173 -3.50 -4.33 -12.50
CA GLU A 173 -4.27 -4.98 -11.44
C GLU A 173 -4.44 -6.48 -11.70
N GLY A 174 -4.78 -7.25 -10.67
CA GLY A 174 -4.70 -8.70 -10.68
C GLY A 174 -3.27 -9.18 -10.40
N GLY A 175 -2.78 -10.15 -11.15
CA GLY A 175 -1.48 -10.80 -10.95
C GLY A 175 -0.25 -9.98 -11.37
N TYR A 176 -0.16 -8.70 -11.00
CA TYR A 176 0.98 -7.83 -11.34
C TYR A 176 1.67 -7.26 -10.10
N GLY A 177 2.95 -6.91 -10.25
CA GLY A 177 3.77 -6.31 -9.21
C GLY A 177 3.94 -7.27 -8.03
N GLY A 178 3.82 -6.78 -6.80
CA GLY A 178 3.86 -7.66 -5.63
C GLY A 178 2.70 -8.66 -5.56
N GLY A 179 1.58 -8.38 -6.24
CA GLY A 179 0.40 -9.25 -6.29
C GLY A 179 0.51 -10.48 -7.20
N THR A 180 1.66 -10.70 -7.84
CA THR A 180 1.85 -11.71 -8.89
C THR A 180 1.38 -13.11 -8.48
N GLY A 181 1.90 -13.65 -7.38
CA GLY A 181 1.58 -14.98 -6.87
C GLY A 181 0.39 -15.05 -5.89
N MET A 182 -0.37 -13.98 -5.71
CA MET A 182 -1.32 -13.89 -4.59
C MET A 182 -2.73 -14.42 -4.89
N LEU A 183 -3.41 -14.92 -3.86
CA LEU A 183 -4.76 -15.49 -3.90
C LEU A 183 -5.69 -14.76 -2.93
N CYS A 184 -6.92 -14.49 -3.33
CA CYS A 184 -7.87 -13.77 -2.51
C CYS A 184 -9.23 -14.48 -2.55
N LEU A 185 -9.79 -14.79 -1.38
CA LEU A 185 -11.14 -15.33 -1.21
C LEU A 185 -11.41 -16.58 -2.09
N GLY A 186 -10.42 -17.47 -2.15
CA GLY A 186 -10.47 -18.72 -2.94
C GLY A 186 -10.36 -18.55 -4.46
N HIS A 187 -9.96 -17.36 -4.92
CA HIS A 187 -9.71 -17.05 -6.32
C HIS A 187 -8.30 -16.47 -6.50
N LYS A 188 -7.81 -16.35 -7.74
CA LYS A 188 -6.64 -15.51 -8.00
C LYS A 188 -6.94 -14.06 -7.57
N GLY A 189 -6.01 -13.47 -6.82
CA GLY A 189 -6.02 -12.06 -6.43
C GLY A 189 -4.76 -11.33 -6.90
N GLY A 190 -4.29 -10.37 -6.10
CA GLY A 190 -3.07 -9.60 -6.34
C GLY A 190 -3.24 -8.11 -6.12
N THR A 191 -2.74 -7.30 -7.06
CA THR A 191 -2.82 -5.83 -6.98
C THR A 191 -4.23 -5.36 -7.32
N GLY A 192 -4.74 -4.37 -6.60
CA GLY A 192 -5.99 -3.68 -6.94
C GLY A 192 -5.95 -2.22 -6.54
N THR A 193 -6.72 -1.36 -7.21
CA THR A 193 -6.76 0.06 -6.90
C THR A 193 -8.14 0.67 -7.13
N SER A 194 -8.43 1.75 -6.41
CA SER A 194 -9.62 2.58 -6.59
C SER A 194 -9.38 3.97 -6.00
N SER A 195 -10.27 4.91 -6.27
CA SER A 195 -10.26 6.23 -5.65
C SER A 195 -11.66 6.76 -5.37
N ARG A 196 -11.76 7.83 -4.57
CA ARG A 196 -12.97 8.61 -4.33
C ARG A 196 -12.65 10.10 -4.33
N LEU A 197 -13.54 10.87 -4.92
CA LEU A 197 -13.59 12.32 -4.82
C LEU A 197 -14.44 12.69 -3.60
N VAL A 198 -13.87 13.50 -2.71
CA VAL A 198 -14.48 13.96 -1.47
C VAL A 198 -14.64 15.48 -1.53
N PRO A 199 -15.88 15.99 -1.62
CA PRO A 199 -16.12 17.42 -1.78
C PRO A 199 -15.47 18.26 -0.70
N ARG A 200 -14.76 19.31 -1.13
CA ARG A 200 -14.19 20.30 -0.22
C ARG A 200 -15.26 21.32 0.15
N ALA A 201 -15.31 21.71 1.42
CA ALA A 201 -16.22 22.77 1.87
C ALA A 201 -15.75 24.13 1.34
N GLY A 202 -16.66 24.85 0.68
CA GLY A 202 -16.41 26.15 0.04
C GLY A 202 -16.70 26.10 -1.46
N ASP A 203 -17.36 27.13 -2.00
CA ASP A 203 -17.74 27.16 -3.41
C ASP A 203 -16.51 27.26 -4.32
N GLY A 204 -16.40 26.35 -5.30
CA GLY A 204 -15.37 26.39 -6.35
C GLY A 204 -14.01 25.80 -5.98
N GLU A 205 -13.89 25.17 -4.81
CA GLU A 205 -12.69 24.43 -4.43
C GLU A 205 -12.63 23.05 -5.09
N GLU A 206 -11.44 22.59 -5.46
CA GLU A 206 -11.26 21.24 -5.97
C GLU A 206 -11.50 20.21 -4.86
N ASP A 207 -12.15 19.10 -5.23
CA ASP A 207 -12.39 17.97 -4.33
C ASP A 207 -11.06 17.40 -3.81
N PHE A 208 -11.10 16.93 -2.56
CA PHE A 208 -10.05 16.04 -2.09
C PHE A 208 -10.17 14.69 -2.78
N VAL A 209 -9.05 13.98 -2.90
CA VAL A 209 -9.00 12.63 -3.44
C VAL A 209 -8.55 11.68 -2.34
N VAL A 210 -9.24 10.56 -2.18
CA VAL A 210 -8.76 9.40 -1.42
C VAL A 210 -8.46 8.32 -2.44
N GLY A 211 -7.18 7.98 -2.61
CA GLY A 211 -6.71 6.90 -3.46
C GLY A 211 -6.28 5.70 -2.63
N VAL A 212 -6.59 4.50 -3.11
CA VAL A 212 -6.23 3.24 -2.43
C VAL A 212 -5.54 2.29 -3.40
N LEU A 213 -4.47 1.65 -2.95
CA LEU A 213 -3.86 0.49 -3.59
C LEU A 213 -3.76 -0.64 -2.57
N VAL A 214 -4.17 -1.84 -2.98
CA VAL A 214 -4.11 -3.06 -2.17
C VAL A 214 -3.25 -4.12 -2.83
N GLN A 215 -2.64 -4.97 -2.02
CA GLN A 215 -2.16 -6.29 -2.44
C GLN A 215 -2.96 -7.33 -1.67
N THR A 216 -3.88 -8.01 -2.37
CA THR A 216 -4.83 -8.96 -1.80
C THR A 216 -4.24 -10.35 -1.78
N ASN A 217 -4.20 -10.95 -0.58
CA ASN A 217 -3.82 -12.34 -0.39
C ASN A 217 -4.62 -13.01 0.75
N PHE A 218 -5.90 -12.66 0.96
CA PHE A 218 -6.61 -12.98 2.20
C PHE A 218 -7.98 -13.64 1.98
N GLY A 219 -8.47 -14.25 3.06
CA GLY A 219 -9.85 -14.66 3.23
C GLY A 219 -10.24 -15.94 2.49
N GLU A 220 -11.36 -16.51 2.92
CA GLU A 220 -11.91 -17.76 2.38
C GLU A 220 -13.02 -17.51 1.36
N LYS A 221 -13.16 -18.44 0.41
CA LYS A 221 -14.23 -18.41 -0.60
C LYS A 221 -15.60 -18.27 0.05
N SER A 222 -15.88 -19.02 1.12
CA SER A 222 -17.19 -19.04 1.80
C SER A 222 -17.60 -17.67 2.38
N MET A 223 -16.63 -16.78 2.59
CA MET A 223 -16.80 -15.44 3.17
C MET A 223 -16.79 -14.32 2.13
N PHE A 224 -16.63 -14.65 0.84
CA PHE A 224 -16.66 -13.67 -0.23
C PHE A 224 -18.05 -13.07 -0.41
N ASN A 225 -18.15 -11.75 -0.21
CA ASN A 225 -19.35 -10.95 -0.36
C ASN A 225 -19.14 -9.79 -1.33
N ILE A 226 -20.21 -9.39 -2.02
CA ILE A 226 -20.27 -8.16 -2.82
C ILE A 226 -21.62 -7.51 -2.56
N GLY A 227 -21.63 -6.28 -2.03
CA GLY A 227 -22.88 -5.54 -1.73
C GLY A 227 -23.87 -6.31 -0.85
N GLY A 228 -23.37 -7.14 0.07
CA GLY A 228 -24.17 -8.00 0.95
C GLY A 228 -24.65 -9.31 0.32
N VAL A 229 -24.36 -9.59 -0.96
CA VAL A 229 -24.64 -10.87 -1.61
C VAL A 229 -23.51 -11.86 -1.27
N PRO A 230 -23.82 -13.08 -0.77
CA PRO A 230 -22.82 -14.09 -0.42
C PRO A 230 -22.31 -14.82 -1.68
N ILE A 231 -21.59 -14.09 -2.53
CA ILE A 231 -21.09 -14.54 -3.83
C ILE A 231 -20.34 -15.87 -3.70
N GLY A 232 -19.45 -15.98 -2.73
CA GLY A 232 -18.68 -17.19 -2.49
C GLY A 232 -19.50 -18.46 -2.32
N LYS A 233 -20.54 -18.39 -1.47
CA LYS A 233 -21.46 -19.52 -1.22
C LYS A 233 -22.29 -19.87 -2.45
N LEU A 234 -22.67 -18.87 -3.24
CA LEU A 234 -23.44 -19.06 -4.46
C LEU A 234 -22.59 -19.73 -5.54
N LEU A 235 -21.33 -19.31 -5.71
CA LEU A 235 -20.39 -19.94 -6.63
C LEU A 235 -20.08 -21.39 -6.24
N PHE A 236 -19.87 -21.67 -4.95
CA PHE A 236 -19.67 -23.04 -4.46
C PHE A 236 -20.88 -23.93 -4.75
N ARG A 237 -22.11 -23.42 -4.53
CA ARG A 237 -23.34 -24.17 -4.84
C ARG A 237 -23.42 -24.53 -6.33
N ASP A 238 -23.02 -23.63 -7.22
CA ASP A 238 -23.03 -23.88 -8.66
C ASP A 238 -22.02 -24.98 -9.06
N GLU A 239 -20.85 -25.04 -8.40
CA GLU A 239 -19.84 -26.10 -8.60
C GLU A 239 -20.36 -27.48 -8.16
N VAL A 240 -21.03 -27.54 -6.99
CA VAL A 240 -21.68 -28.75 -6.49
C VAL A 240 -22.76 -29.23 -7.46
N GLN A 241 -23.62 -28.33 -7.96
CA GLN A 241 -24.68 -28.69 -8.91
C GLN A 241 -24.16 -29.21 -10.25
N LYS A 242 -22.98 -28.75 -10.69
CA LYS A 242 -22.34 -29.21 -11.92
C LYS A 242 -21.61 -30.56 -11.76
N GLY A 243 -21.60 -31.14 -10.56
CA GLY A 243 -20.87 -32.38 -10.27
C GLY A 243 -19.35 -32.21 -10.26
N ASN A 244 -18.87 -30.96 -10.16
CA ASN A 244 -17.45 -30.63 -10.19
C ASN A 244 -16.84 -30.50 -8.78
N ALA A 245 -17.67 -30.47 -7.73
CA ALA A 245 -17.16 -30.47 -6.36
C ALA A 245 -16.51 -31.81 -6.04
N GLY A 246 -15.20 -31.82 -5.79
CA GLY A 246 -14.50 -32.97 -5.26
C GLY A 246 -15.13 -33.44 -3.94
N SER A 247 -15.02 -34.73 -3.65
CA SER A 247 -15.71 -35.41 -2.55
C SER A 247 -15.21 -35.07 -1.13
N ASP A 248 -14.68 -33.87 -0.91
CA ASP A 248 -14.20 -33.44 0.41
C ASP A 248 -14.15 -31.90 0.52
N PRO A 249 -15.18 -31.27 1.12
CA PRO A 249 -15.20 -29.82 1.38
C PRO A 249 -13.95 -29.33 2.12
N ASP A 250 -13.43 -30.15 3.06
CA ASP A 250 -12.29 -29.83 3.93
C ASP A 250 -10.93 -29.90 3.21
N ARG A 251 -10.88 -30.36 1.94
CA ARG A 251 -9.62 -30.51 1.18
C ARG A 251 -9.37 -29.36 0.22
N GLU A 252 -10.42 -28.77 -0.36
CA GLU A 252 -10.33 -27.52 -1.13
C GLU A 252 -10.34 -26.28 -0.20
N GLU A 253 -10.96 -26.37 0.98
CA GLU A 253 -10.95 -25.33 2.03
C GLU A 253 -9.56 -25.06 2.63
N ARG A 254 -8.59 -25.98 2.49
CA ARG A 254 -7.20 -25.78 2.98
C ARG A 254 -6.39 -24.75 2.21
N THR A 255 -6.95 -24.16 1.15
CA THR A 255 -6.32 -23.06 0.43
C THR A 255 -6.47 -21.69 1.13
N GLY A 256 -7.14 -21.61 2.29
CA GLY A 256 -7.58 -20.33 2.87
C GLY A 256 -7.27 -20.04 4.35
N SER A 257 -6.53 -20.89 5.07
CA SER A 257 -6.24 -20.62 6.50
C SER A 257 -5.01 -19.73 6.73
N GLU A 258 -4.31 -19.32 5.68
CA GLU A 258 -3.16 -18.42 5.71
C GLU A 258 -3.44 -17.32 4.69
N GLY A 259 -3.37 -16.07 5.10
CA GLY A 259 -3.67 -14.94 4.22
C GLY A 259 -2.88 -13.71 4.59
N SER A 260 -3.02 -12.61 3.87
CA SER A 260 -2.55 -11.27 4.25
C SER A 260 -3.17 -10.25 3.32
N ILE A 261 -3.31 -9.01 3.78
CA ILE A 261 -3.60 -7.88 2.91
C ILE A 261 -2.82 -6.66 3.39
N VAL A 262 -2.10 -6.05 2.47
CA VAL A 262 -1.49 -4.75 2.70
C VAL A 262 -2.23 -3.68 1.90
N VAL A 263 -2.53 -2.57 2.56
CA VAL A 263 -3.31 -1.46 2.01
C VAL A 263 -2.55 -0.16 2.15
N CYS A 264 -2.44 0.59 1.06
CA CYS A 264 -1.91 1.95 1.05
C CYS A 264 -3.02 2.93 0.69
N VAL A 265 -3.35 3.82 1.61
CA VAL A 265 -4.29 4.93 1.42
C VAL A 265 -3.49 6.21 1.24
N VAL A 266 -3.74 6.97 0.19
CA VAL A 266 -3.11 8.27 -0.04
C VAL A 266 -4.19 9.31 -0.28
N THR A 267 -4.05 10.49 0.33
CA THR A 267 -4.97 11.61 0.11
C THR A 267 -4.24 12.94 0.02
N ASN A 268 -4.77 13.88 -0.77
CA ASN A 268 -4.31 15.26 -0.78
C ASN A 268 -4.97 16.12 0.31
N ALA A 269 -5.87 15.56 1.13
CA ALA A 269 -6.46 16.26 2.27
C ALA A 269 -5.42 16.55 3.37
N PRO A 270 -5.41 17.74 3.98
CA PRO A 270 -4.44 18.10 5.02
C PRO A 270 -4.74 17.35 6.32
N LEU A 271 -4.06 16.22 6.55
CA LEU A 271 -4.24 15.39 7.73
C LEU A 271 -2.96 15.26 8.55
N LEU A 272 -3.11 15.37 9.86
CA LEU A 272 -2.07 15.11 10.84
C LEU A 272 -1.93 13.60 11.10
N PRO A 273 -0.79 13.12 11.64
CA PRO A 273 -0.54 11.69 11.83
C PRO A 273 -1.62 10.96 12.64
N HIS A 274 -2.13 11.58 13.71
CA HIS A 274 -3.19 10.97 14.51
C HIS A 274 -4.55 10.87 13.77
N GLN A 275 -4.81 11.75 12.80
CA GLN A 275 -5.99 11.67 11.92
C GLN A 275 -5.79 10.59 10.85
N LEU A 276 -4.60 10.52 10.26
CA LEU A 276 -4.23 9.45 9.32
C LEU A 276 -4.34 8.07 9.95
N LYS A 277 -4.00 7.92 11.25
CA LYS A 277 -4.20 6.66 11.97
C LYS A 277 -5.67 6.24 11.99
N ARG A 278 -6.59 7.21 12.13
CA ARG A 278 -8.03 6.97 12.07
C ARG A 278 -8.49 6.62 10.67
N VAL A 279 -7.96 7.29 9.64
CA VAL A 279 -8.22 6.99 8.22
C VAL A 279 -7.74 5.58 7.87
N ALA A 280 -6.51 5.20 8.22
CA ALA A 280 -5.98 3.85 8.02
C ALA A 280 -6.90 2.78 8.64
N ALA A 281 -7.41 3.03 9.84
CA ALA A 281 -8.36 2.12 10.49
C ALA A 281 -9.70 1.94 9.76
N ARG A 282 -10.03 2.79 8.78
CA ARG A 282 -11.27 2.66 7.99
C ARG A 282 -11.13 1.73 6.80
N ALA A 283 -9.91 1.51 6.31
CA ALA A 283 -9.66 0.49 5.31
C ALA A 283 -10.12 -0.89 5.79
N SER A 284 -10.02 -1.18 7.10
CA SER A 284 -10.53 -2.41 7.71
C SER A 284 -12.02 -2.67 7.43
N PHE A 285 -12.85 -1.63 7.32
CA PHE A 285 -14.26 -1.80 6.96
C PHE A 285 -14.44 -2.20 5.49
N GLY A 286 -13.60 -1.70 4.59
CA GLY A 286 -13.59 -2.16 3.20
C GLY A 286 -13.12 -3.61 3.07
N ILE A 287 -12.13 -4.02 3.87
CA ILE A 287 -11.68 -5.42 3.96
C ILE A 287 -12.84 -6.32 4.40
N SER A 288 -13.50 -5.99 5.51
CA SER A 288 -14.65 -6.76 6.03
C SER A 288 -15.88 -6.71 5.13
N ALA A 289 -16.09 -5.65 4.33
CA ALA A 289 -17.20 -5.58 3.38
C ALA A 289 -17.11 -6.67 2.30
N VAL A 290 -15.89 -7.02 1.86
CA VAL A 290 -15.65 -8.05 0.85
C VAL A 290 -15.42 -9.43 1.49
N GLY A 291 -14.63 -9.49 2.56
CA GLY A 291 -14.22 -10.75 3.21
C GLY A 291 -15.13 -11.21 4.36
N GLY A 292 -16.21 -10.49 4.65
CA GLY A 292 -17.17 -10.85 5.69
C GLY A 292 -16.54 -10.99 7.08
N LEU A 293 -17.00 -11.98 7.85
CA LEU A 293 -16.45 -12.29 9.18
C LEU A 293 -15.12 -13.06 9.12
N GLY A 294 -14.67 -13.47 7.93
CA GLY A 294 -13.42 -14.21 7.73
C GLY A 294 -12.18 -13.32 7.53
N THR A 295 -12.20 -12.11 8.07
CA THR A 295 -11.10 -11.14 7.99
C THR A 295 -10.36 -11.04 9.31
N GLY A 296 -9.07 -10.70 9.31
CA GLY A 296 -8.28 -10.63 10.54
C GLY A 296 -8.05 -11.99 11.18
N TYR A 297 -7.99 -13.07 10.39
CA TYR A 297 -7.61 -14.39 10.91
C TYR A 297 -6.20 -14.37 11.48
N ASN A 298 -5.92 -15.25 12.45
CA ASN A 298 -4.70 -15.22 13.26
C ASN A 298 -3.39 -15.18 12.44
N THR A 299 -3.36 -15.92 11.34
CA THR A 299 -2.24 -16.02 10.39
C THR A 299 -2.24 -14.90 9.33
N SER A 300 -3.23 -14.01 9.33
CA SER A 300 -3.40 -12.99 8.29
C SER A 300 -2.68 -11.69 8.59
N GLY A 301 -1.63 -11.34 7.85
CA GLY A 301 -0.99 -10.02 7.93
C GLY A 301 -1.87 -8.93 7.32
N ASP A 302 -2.70 -8.27 8.13
CA ASP A 302 -3.65 -7.25 7.68
C ASP A 302 -3.17 -5.86 8.14
N ILE A 303 -2.29 -5.24 7.32
CA ILE A 303 -1.53 -4.04 7.69
C ILE A 303 -1.83 -2.89 6.72
N ILE A 304 -2.28 -1.76 7.27
CA ILE A 304 -2.68 -0.58 6.49
C ILE A 304 -1.77 0.60 6.80
N ILE A 305 -1.31 1.30 5.77
CA ILE A 305 -0.67 2.61 5.86
C ILE A 305 -1.56 3.67 5.20
N ALA A 306 -1.68 4.84 5.84
CA ALA A 306 -2.33 6.02 5.27
C ALA A 306 -1.36 7.20 5.23
N LEU A 307 -1.34 7.96 4.14
CA LEU A 307 -0.48 9.12 3.93
C LEU A 307 -1.25 10.35 3.42
N SER A 308 -0.78 11.53 3.83
CA SER A 308 -1.23 12.82 3.29
C SER A 308 -0.16 13.44 2.38
N THR A 309 -0.56 13.82 1.17
CA THR A 309 0.26 14.54 0.19
C THR A 309 -0.08 16.03 0.13
N SER A 310 -0.89 16.53 1.07
CA SER A 310 -1.18 17.96 1.16
C SER A 310 0.12 18.77 1.30
N LYS A 311 0.19 19.92 0.62
CA LYS A 311 1.28 20.90 0.79
C LYS A 311 1.04 21.82 1.99
N ASP A 312 -0.21 21.91 2.44
CA ASP A 312 -0.60 22.74 3.59
C ASP A 312 -0.33 22.06 4.93
N CYS A 313 0.09 20.78 4.89
CA CYS A 313 0.34 19.94 6.05
C CYS A 313 1.52 19.00 5.76
N GLU A 314 2.72 19.56 5.61
CA GLU A 314 3.97 18.82 5.35
C GLU A 314 4.92 18.87 6.58
N PRO A 315 5.55 17.75 6.95
CA PRO A 315 6.61 17.73 7.96
C PRO A 315 7.89 18.43 7.45
N GLN A 316 8.44 19.34 8.26
CA GLN A 316 9.75 19.96 8.01
C GLN A 316 10.86 19.09 8.61
N VAL A 317 11.63 18.40 7.75
CA VAL A 317 12.57 17.34 8.17
C VAL A 317 14.04 17.68 7.85
N LEU A 318 14.32 18.89 7.35
CA LEU A 318 15.71 19.26 7.09
C LEU A 318 16.54 19.16 8.38
N MET A 319 17.50 18.23 8.42
CA MET A 319 18.54 18.24 9.43
C MET A 319 19.35 19.52 9.22
N LYS A 320 18.98 20.61 9.91
CA LYS A 320 19.57 21.95 9.72
C LYS A 320 21.04 22.05 10.15
N GLN A 321 21.61 21.00 10.73
CA GLN A 321 23.00 20.99 11.20
C GLN A 321 23.86 20.24 10.18
N PRO A 322 24.86 20.89 9.55
CA PRO A 322 25.85 20.18 8.79
C PRO A 322 26.54 19.17 9.73
N TRP A 323 26.55 17.88 9.38
CA TRP A 323 27.34 16.91 10.12
C TRP A 323 28.82 17.11 9.76
N GLN A 324 29.45 18.11 10.38
CA GLN A 324 30.90 18.22 10.35
C GLN A 324 31.44 17.22 11.37
N ARG A 325 32.04 16.13 10.88
CA ARG A 325 32.89 15.28 11.73
C ARG A 325 33.96 16.19 12.34
N PRO A 326 34.01 16.37 13.67
CA PRO A 326 35.00 17.27 14.26
C PRO A 326 36.39 16.78 13.88
N SER A 327 37.16 17.61 13.17
CA SER A 327 38.59 17.33 13.06
C SER A 327 39.22 17.60 14.42
N PRO A 328 40.40 17.03 14.73
CA PRO A 328 41.13 17.39 15.94
C PRO A 328 41.34 18.91 16.10
N GLU A 329 41.31 19.64 14.98
CA GLU A 329 41.60 21.07 14.85
C GLU A 329 40.36 21.97 14.98
N THR A 330 39.15 21.49 14.64
CA THR A 330 37.90 22.29 14.67
C THR A 330 37.09 22.19 15.97
N LYS A 331 37.62 21.48 16.99
CA LYS A 331 36.95 21.32 18.30
C LYS A 331 36.61 22.63 19.02
N SER A 332 37.27 23.75 18.70
CA SER A 332 37.11 25.03 19.42
C SER A 332 36.22 26.06 18.72
N THR A 333 35.77 25.84 17.48
CA THR A 333 35.11 26.90 16.67
C THR A 333 33.78 26.50 16.04
N ALA A 334 33.13 25.43 16.53
CA ALA A 334 31.79 25.04 16.07
C ALA A 334 30.71 26.10 16.40
N GLY A 335 30.58 27.07 15.49
CA GLY A 335 29.43 27.90 15.12
C GLY A 335 28.45 28.38 16.21
N GLY A 336 28.43 29.69 16.41
CA GLY A 336 27.35 30.53 16.96
C GLY A 336 26.15 29.80 17.58
N ARG A 337 26.27 29.43 18.86
CA ARG A 337 25.15 28.96 19.68
C ARG A 337 24.85 29.99 20.76
N PRO A 338 23.58 30.17 21.16
CA PRO A 338 23.23 31.13 22.20
C PRO A 338 24.06 30.86 23.46
N SER A 339 24.74 31.89 23.94
CA SER A 339 25.50 31.85 25.19
C SER A 339 24.57 31.47 26.34
N ALA A 340 25.04 30.64 27.26
CA ALA A 340 24.30 30.40 28.48
C ALA A 340 24.13 31.72 29.25
N PRO A 341 22.99 31.98 29.91
CA PRO A 341 22.84 33.06 30.87
C PRO A 341 23.96 33.02 31.90
N ASP A 342 24.33 34.20 32.42
CA ASP A 342 25.39 34.33 33.40
C ASP A 342 25.19 33.37 34.59
N GLY A 343 26.25 32.65 34.96
CA GLY A 343 26.26 31.68 36.05
C GLY A 343 25.90 30.24 35.67
N GLN A 344 25.62 29.93 34.39
CA GLN A 344 25.38 28.56 33.93
C GLN A 344 26.45 28.06 32.97
N VAL A 345 26.91 26.83 33.17
CA VAL A 345 27.88 26.17 32.27
C VAL A 345 27.25 26.09 30.87
N SER A 346 27.97 26.54 29.84
CA SER A 346 27.53 26.34 28.46
C SER A 346 27.49 24.84 28.19
N GLY A 347 26.29 24.26 28.17
CA GLY A 347 26.09 22.83 28.09
C GLY A 347 26.41 22.27 26.70
N GLY A 348 27.61 22.50 26.16
CA GLY A 348 28.19 21.78 25.03
C GLY A 348 27.25 21.42 23.87
N GLY A 349 26.41 22.34 23.39
CA GLY A 349 25.49 22.05 22.28
C GLY A 349 24.18 21.34 22.63
N PHE A 350 23.86 21.15 23.91
CA PHE A 350 22.59 20.60 24.38
C PHE A 350 21.45 21.64 24.37
N ARG A 351 21.76 22.93 24.33
CA ARG A 351 20.74 23.98 24.14
C ARG A 351 20.45 24.16 22.65
N ARG A 352 19.18 24.02 22.29
CA ARG A 352 18.67 24.19 20.93
C ARG A 352 17.43 25.06 20.99
N ASP A 353 17.31 25.97 20.03
CA ASP A 353 16.08 26.73 19.84
C ASP A 353 14.97 25.78 19.38
N VAL A 354 13.76 25.98 19.90
CA VAL A 354 12.57 25.27 19.45
C VAL A 354 11.87 26.15 18.44
N GLU A 355 11.72 25.65 17.21
CA GLU A 355 10.98 26.31 16.16
C GLU A 355 9.55 25.77 16.08
N THR A 356 8.63 26.62 15.63
CA THR A 356 7.22 26.24 15.40
C THR A 356 6.90 26.32 13.92
N GLN A 357 5.97 25.49 13.46
CA GLN A 357 5.38 25.58 12.13
C GLN A 357 3.86 25.68 12.20
N THR A 358 3.26 26.42 11.27
CA THR A 358 1.81 26.46 11.09
C THR A 358 1.42 25.46 10.00
N VAL A 359 0.36 24.69 10.25
CA VAL A 359 -0.18 23.71 9.31
C VAL A 359 -1.69 23.85 9.23
N GLN A 360 -2.27 23.58 8.05
CA GLN A 360 -3.71 23.38 7.92
C GLN A 360 -4.06 21.94 8.29
N THR A 361 -5.27 21.73 8.79
CA THR A 361 -5.77 20.39 9.10
C THR A 361 -7.27 20.30 8.87
N VAL A 362 -7.74 19.13 8.44
CA VAL A 362 -9.18 18.84 8.34
C VAL A 362 -9.83 19.00 9.70
N VAL A 363 -10.97 19.69 9.72
CA VAL A 363 -11.79 19.87 10.92
C VAL A 363 -12.36 18.53 11.38
N HIS A 364 -12.35 18.29 12.69
CA HIS A 364 -12.74 17.00 13.25
C HIS A 364 -14.15 16.54 12.81
N SER A 365 -15.12 17.45 12.73
CA SER A 365 -16.50 17.13 12.39
C SER A 365 -16.73 16.76 10.92
N SER A 366 -15.78 17.03 10.02
CA SER A 366 -15.90 16.71 8.59
C SER A 366 -15.11 15.47 8.16
N ILE A 367 -14.29 14.90 9.05
CA ILE A 367 -13.39 13.79 8.70
C ILE A 367 -14.14 12.50 8.32
N ASP A 368 -15.40 12.35 8.73
CA ASP A 368 -16.21 11.18 8.39
C ASP A 368 -16.37 10.98 6.88
N ALA A 369 -16.34 12.06 6.09
CA ALA A 369 -16.35 11.97 4.63
C ALA A 369 -15.13 11.19 4.11
N LEU A 370 -13.94 11.47 4.66
CA LEU A 370 -12.70 10.74 4.32
C LEU A 370 -12.74 9.30 4.83
N PHE A 371 -13.41 9.04 5.96
CA PHE A 371 -13.56 7.69 6.49
C PHE A 371 -14.42 6.80 5.61
N VAL A 372 -15.57 7.29 5.19
CA VAL A 372 -16.48 6.58 4.28
C VAL A 372 -15.78 6.36 2.94
N ALA A 373 -15.19 7.41 2.36
CA ALA A 373 -14.45 7.30 1.10
C ALA A 373 -13.29 6.28 1.15
N THR A 374 -12.59 6.18 2.28
CA THR A 374 -11.51 5.19 2.46
C THR A 374 -12.05 3.76 2.48
N ALA A 375 -13.15 3.51 3.19
CA ALA A 375 -13.77 2.19 3.23
C ALA A 375 -14.29 1.78 1.83
N GLU A 376 -14.99 2.68 1.14
CA GLU A 376 -15.51 2.45 -0.22
C GLU A 376 -14.39 2.18 -1.23
N ALA A 377 -13.33 3.01 -1.22
CA ALA A 377 -12.18 2.82 -2.11
C ALA A 377 -11.43 1.51 -1.81
N THR A 378 -11.37 1.10 -0.55
CA THR A 378 -10.71 -0.17 -0.18
C THR A 378 -11.54 -1.37 -0.61
N GLU A 379 -12.86 -1.35 -0.38
CA GLU A 379 -13.77 -2.39 -0.88
C GLU A 379 -13.63 -2.53 -2.40
N GLU A 380 -13.71 -1.42 -3.13
CA GLU A 380 -13.62 -1.43 -4.58
C GLU A 380 -12.25 -1.91 -5.09
N ALA A 381 -11.15 -1.47 -4.46
CA ALA A 381 -9.81 -1.91 -4.85
C ALA A 381 -9.63 -3.42 -4.71
N ILE A 382 -10.17 -4.04 -3.65
CA ILE A 382 -10.14 -5.50 -3.46
C ILE A 382 -10.95 -6.19 -4.57
N LEU A 383 -12.15 -5.68 -4.87
CA LEU A 383 -13.00 -6.25 -5.92
C LEU A 383 -12.37 -6.11 -7.31
N ASN A 384 -11.74 -4.97 -7.61
CA ASN A 384 -11.01 -4.75 -8.84
C ASN A 384 -9.83 -5.72 -8.98
N SER A 385 -9.10 -5.99 -7.90
CA SER A 385 -8.04 -7.00 -7.88
C SER A 385 -8.55 -8.38 -8.34
N LEU A 386 -9.68 -8.83 -7.78
CA LEU A 386 -10.31 -10.11 -8.12
C LEU A 386 -10.86 -10.12 -9.55
N CYS A 387 -11.48 -9.03 -9.99
CA CYS A 387 -12.07 -8.95 -11.33
C CYS A 387 -10.99 -8.97 -12.42
N GLN A 388 -9.85 -8.33 -12.19
CA GLN A 388 -8.73 -8.23 -13.13
C GLN A 388 -7.79 -9.45 -13.12
N ALA A 389 -7.85 -10.29 -12.08
CA ALA A 389 -6.99 -11.46 -11.97
C ALA A 389 -7.33 -12.57 -12.97
N GLU A 390 -6.29 -13.10 -13.63
CA GLU A 390 -6.36 -14.25 -14.54
C GLU A 390 -5.94 -15.55 -13.84
N ASP A 391 -6.19 -16.70 -14.48
CA ASP A 391 -5.79 -17.98 -13.92
C ASP A 391 -4.26 -18.05 -13.75
N LEU A 392 -3.80 -18.62 -12.63
CA LEU A 392 -2.39 -18.89 -12.37
C LEU A 392 -2.17 -20.39 -12.20
N LYS A 393 -1.15 -20.91 -12.85
CA LYS A 393 -0.61 -22.24 -12.54
C LYS A 393 0.50 -22.07 -11.50
N ALA A 394 0.30 -22.60 -10.30
CA ALA A 394 1.25 -22.57 -9.19
C ALA A 394 2.46 -23.48 -9.44
N CYS A 395 3.50 -23.31 -8.61
CA CYS A 395 4.72 -24.11 -8.66
C CYS A 395 4.51 -25.61 -8.40
N ASP A 396 3.46 -25.98 -7.66
CA ASP A 396 3.07 -27.37 -7.41
C ASP A 396 2.22 -27.98 -8.55
N GLY A 397 1.91 -27.18 -9.58
CA GLY A 397 1.06 -27.55 -10.72
C GLY A 397 -0.43 -27.28 -10.53
N THR A 398 -0.87 -26.86 -9.35
CA THR A 398 -2.26 -26.46 -9.06
C THR A 398 -2.65 -25.25 -9.92
N VAL A 399 -3.90 -25.21 -10.40
CA VAL A 399 -4.40 -24.06 -11.16
C VAL A 399 -5.38 -23.27 -10.29
N HIS A 400 -4.96 -22.09 -9.85
CA HIS A 400 -5.81 -21.14 -9.14
C HIS A 400 -6.57 -20.28 -10.14
N ARG A 401 -7.90 -20.37 -10.11
CA ARG A 401 -8.78 -19.72 -11.08
C ARG A 401 -9.01 -18.25 -10.75
N GLY A 402 -8.96 -17.41 -11.76
CA GLY A 402 -9.51 -16.07 -11.70
C GLY A 402 -11.02 -16.10 -11.46
N LEU A 403 -11.57 -14.99 -10.96
CA LEU A 403 -13.00 -14.88 -10.69
C LEU A 403 -13.82 -15.04 -11.98
N ASN A 404 -14.92 -15.80 -11.93
CA ASN A 404 -15.88 -15.86 -13.04
C ASN A 404 -16.75 -14.60 -13.04
N VAL A 405 -16.25 -13.53 -13.67
CA VAL A 405 -16.86 -12.20 -13.70
C VAL A 405 -18.23 -12.17 -14.35
N GLU A 406 -18.48 -13.03 -15.35
CA GLU A 406 -19.79 -13.13 -16.00
C GLU A 406 -20.83 -13.70 -15.04
N ARG A 407 -20.47 -14.77 -14.33
CA ARG A 407 -21.36 -15.33 -13.30
C ARG A 407 -21.61 -14.35 -12.16
N VAL A 408 -20.60 -13.58 -11.77
CA VAL A 408 -20.77 -12.53 -10.76
C VAL A 408 -21.74 -11.46 -11.25
N ARG A 409 -21.63 -11.00 -12.51
CA ARG A 409 -22.60 -10.05 -13.09
C ARG A 409 -24.03 -10.58 -13.01
N GLU A 410 -24.26 -11.82 -13.43
CA GLU A 410 -25.58 -12.46 -13.34
C GLU A 410 -26.12 -12.49 -11.91
N LEU A 411 -25.28 -12.79 -10.92
CA LEU A 411 -25.67 -12.80 -9.50
C LEU A 411 -26.00 -11.39 -9.01
N LEU A 412 -25.19 -10.38 -9.33
CA LEU A 412 -25.47 -8.99 -8.96
C LEU A 412 -26.78 -8.49 -9.55
N GLU A 413 -27.05 -8.80 -10.83
CA GLU A 413 -28.32 -8.52 -11.49
C GLU A 413 -29.50 -9.24 -10.83
N GLN A 414 -29.34 -10.54 -10.55
CA GLN A 414 -30.37 -11.37 -9.90
C GLN A 414 -30.78 -10.79 -8.54
N TYR A 415 -29.81 -10.35 -7.74
CA TYR A 415 -30.05 -9.79 -6.41
C TYR A 415 -30.25 -8.27 -6.41
N ARG A 416 -30.23 -7.64 -7.59
CA ARG A 416 -30.46 -6.19 -7.79
C ARG A 416 -29.51 -5.31 -6.98
N VAL A 417 -28.27 -5.75 -6.83
CA VAL A 417 -27.20 -4.97 -6.21
C VAL A 417 -26.63 -4.02 -7.26
N LYS A 418 -26.52 -2.73 -6.92
CA LYS A 418 -26.01 -1.66 -7.79
C LYS A 418 -24.99 -0.83 -7.06
#